data_AF-A0A059FEA5-F1
#
_entry.id   AF-A0A059FEA5-F1
#
_cell.length_a   1.000
_cell.length_b   1.000
_cell.length_c   1.000
_cell.angle_alpha   90.00
_cell.angle_beta   90.00
_cell.angle_gamma   90.00
#
_symmetry.space_group_name_H-M   'P 1'
#
loop_
_entity.id
_entity.type
_entity.pdbx_description
1 polymer ?
#
loop_
_entity_poly.entity_id
_entity_poly.type
_entity_poly.pdbx_seq_one_letter_code
_entity_poly.pdbx_strand_id
1 'polypeptide(L)'
;MLRLPALIFAAALLAAGTAAATPKSEKSVARAWEKQCVVDVTDRGVAKKKARPFCKCAKAEVSHWIEAADGRDRLMRLWAAYYQGSPKETDDAFYAGAEAVGLDANALKGLLVTLYFDPGKFYEPCVDASR
;
A
#
# COMPACT_ATOMS: atom_id res chain seq x y z
N MET A 1 13.49 62.36 -5.02
CA MET A 1 13.69 61.28 -4.03
C MET A 1 12.45 60.40 -4.02
N LEU A 2 12.46 59.31 -4.78
CA LEU A 2 11.37 58.32 -4.80
C LEU A 2 11.72 57.18 -3.85
N ARG A 3 10.79 56.86 -2.94
CA ARG A 3 10.80 55.64 -2.12
C ARG A 3 10.22 54.50 -2.95
N LEU A 4 10.93 53.37 -3.07
CA LEU A 4 10.34 52.08 -3.43
C LEU A 4 10.75 51.03 -2.37
N PRO A 5 9.81 50.45 -1.62
CA PRO A 5 10.06 49.39 -0.67
C PRO A 5 9.97 48.01 -1.33
N ALA A 6 10.45 47.01 -0.59
CA ALA A 6 10.17 45.58 -0.75
C ALA A 6 10.85 44.87 -1.93
N LEU A 7 12.12 44.48 -1.71
CA LEU A 7 12.68 43.28 -2.30
C LEU A 7 11.86 42.07 -1.82
N ILE A 8 10.94 41.70 -2.69
CA ILE A 8 10.26 40.42 -2.89
C ILE A 8 10.86 39.29 -2.02
N PHE A 9 10.11 38.97 -0.96
CA PHE A 9 10.14 37.69 -0.27
C PHE A 9 9.65 36.62 -1.27
N ALA A 10 10.56 36.05 -2.06
CA ALA A 10 10.26 34.89 -2.91
C ALA A 10 11.34 33.83 -2.73
N ALA A 11 11.46 33.33 -1.50
CA ALA A 11 12.23 32.12 -1.18
C ALA A 11 11.36 31.09 -0.46
N ALA A 12 10.07 31.03 -0.79
CA ALA A 12 9.10 30.10 -0.19
C ALA A 12 8.22 29.39 -1.23
N LEU A 13 8.71 29.21 -2.47
CA LEU A 13 7.94 28.58 -3.55
C LEU A 13 8.60 27.33 -4.17
N LEU A 14 9.54 26.69 -3.45
CA LEU A 14 10.11 25.40 -3.85
C LEU A 14 9.95 24.29 -2.79
N ALA A 15 9.23 24.55 -1.69
CA ALA A 15 8.87 23.52 -0.71
C ALA A 15 7.50 22.86 -0.99
N ALA A 16 6.92 23.08 -2.17
CA ALA A 16 5.81 22.29 -2.69
C ALA A 16 6.35 21.10 -3.50
N GLY A 17 7.34 20.38 -2.97
CA GLY A 17 7.99 19.27 -3.62
C GLY A 17 7.53 17.97 -3.00
N THR A 18 6.41 17.42 -3.52
CA THR A 18 5.87 16.07 -3.28
C THR A 18 5.67 15.70 -1.81
N ALA A 19 4.44 15.38 -1.42
CA ALA A 19 4.25 14.51 -0.26
C ALA A 19 4.92 13.17 -0.59
N ALA A 20 6.22 13.05 -0.32
CA ALA A 20 6.96 11.83 -0.49
C ALA A 20 6.19 10.78 0.28
N ALA A 21 5.66 9.78 -0.44
CA ALA A 21 4.91 8.71 0.17
C ALA A 21 5.78 8.14 1.29
N THR A 22 5.37 8.36 2.54
CA THR A 22 6.19 7.95 3.66
C THR A 22 6.32 6.44 3.59
N PRO A 23 7.55 5.88 3.60
CA PRO A 23 7.75 4.43 3.56
C PRO A 23 6.89 3.79 4.64
N LYS A 24 5.93 2.95 4.24
CA LYS A 24 5.04 2.28 5.18
C LYS A 24 5.80 1.12 5.81
N SER A 25 5.71 0.95 7.12
CA SER A 25 6.30 -0.25 7.72
C SER A 25 5.51 -1.48 7.28
N GLU A 26 6.20 -2.61 7.12
CA GLU A 26 5.57 -3.89 6.79
C GLU A 26 4.45 -4.24 7.78
N LYS A 27 4.69 -4.00 9.07
CA LYS A 27 3.68 -4.15 10.13
C LYS A 27 2.43 -3.32 9.88
N SER A 28 2.57 -2.11 9.32
CA SER A 28 1.43 -1.28 8.97
C SER A 28 0.67 -1.83 7.77
N VAL A 29 1.39 -2.32 6.76
CA VAL A 29 0.81 -2.92 5.54
C VAL A 29 0.05 -4.21 5.88
N ALA A 30 0.69 -5.12 6.62
CA ALA A 30 0.09 -6.37 7.07
C ALA A 30 -1.18 -6.14 7.92
N ARG A 31 -1.19 -5.10 8.77
CA ARG A 31 -2.38 -4.70 9.53
C ARG A 31 -3.50 -4.11 8.68
N ALA A 32 -3.17 -3.40 7.61
CA ALA A 32 -4.16 -2.86 6.67
C ALA A 32 -4.87 -4.02 5.94
N TRP A 33 -4.10 -5.01 5.47
CA TRP A 33 -4.62 -6.24 4.88
C TRP A 33 -5.54 -7.03 5.80
N GLU A 34 -5.16 -7.25 7.06
CA GLU A 34 -6.02 -7.95 8.03
C GLU A 34 -7.37 -7.22 8.20
N LYS A 35 -7.37 -5.88 8.19
CA LYS A 35 -8.61 -5.11 8.28
C LYS A 35 -9.46 -5.25 7.03
N GLN A 36 -8.86 -5.14 5.84
CA GLN A 36 -9.58 -5.24 4.57
C GLN A 36 -10.17 -6.65 4.39
N CYS A 37 -9.39 -7.69 4.64
CA CYS A 37 -9.88 -9.07 4.62
C CYS A 37 -11.11 -9.26 5.52
N VAL A 38 -11.08 -8.71 6.74
CA VAL A 38 -12.23 -8.83 7.65
C VAL A 38 -13.47 -8.19 7.03
N VAL A 39 -13.34 -7.02 6.40
CA VAL A 39 -14.44 -6.36 5.68
C VAL A 39 -14.94 -7.25 4.54
N ASP A 40 -14.05 -7.67 3.63
CA ASP A 40 -14.40 -8.47 2.45
C ASP A 40 -15.13 -9.78 2.81
N VAL A 41 -14.67 -10.45 3.88
CA VAL A 41 -15.26 -11.71 4.35
C VAL A 41 -16.59 -11.47 5.08
N THR A 42 -16.71 -10.38 5.85
CA THR A 42 -17.97 -10.05 6.52
C THR A 42 -19.05 -9.55 5.57
N ASP A 43 -18.68 -8.85 4.50
CA ASP A 43 -19.61 -8.39 3.46
C ASP A 43 -20.23 -9.57 2.69
N ARG A 44 -19.57 -10.73 2.72
CA ARG A 44 -20.09 -12.01 2.21
C ARG A 44 -20.95 -12.77 3.22
N GLY A 45 -21.30 -12.17 4.35
CA GLY A 45 -22.19 -12.74 5.37
C GLY A 45 -21.50 -13.60 6.44
N VAL A 46 -20.16 -13.65 6.47
CA VAL A 46 -19.44 -14.40 7.51
C VAL A 46 -19.34 -13.57 8.79
N ALA A 47 -19.68 -14.18 9.93
CA ALA A 47 -19.53 -13.51 11.21
C ALA A 47 -18.06 -13.10 11.47
N LYS A 48 -17.82 -11.87 11.94
CA LYS A 48 -16.48 -11.33 12.24
C LYS A 48 -15.60 -12.26 13.10
N LYS A 49 -16.20 -12.98 14.05
CA LYS A 49 -15.49 -13.96 14.89
C LYS A 49 -14.92 -15.13 14.08
N LYS A 50 -15.65 -15.60 13.06
CA LYS A 50 -15.22 -16.65 12.12
C LYS A 50 -14.26 -16.13 11.05
N ALA A 51 -14.39 -14.86 10.66
CA ALA A 51 -13.48 -14.21 9.71
C ALA A 51 -12.06 -13.99 10.29
N ARG A 52 -11.94 -13.78 11.61
CA ARG A 52 -10.66 -13.42 12.25
C ARG A 52 -9.52 -14.43 12.07
N PRO A 53 -9.69 -15.74 12.33
CA PRO A 53 -8.63 -16.73 12.12
C PRO A 53 -8.15 -16.76 10.66
N PHE A 54 -9.09 -16.77 9.72
CA PHE A 54 -8.83 -16.68 8.28
C PHE A 54 -8.01 -15.44 7.92
N CYS A 55 -8.43 -14.25 8.36
CA CYS A 55 -7.74 -13.01 8.03
C CYS A 55 -6.39 -12.83 8.73
N LYS A 56 -6.17 -13.51 9.85
CA LYS A 56 -4.83 -13.61 10.46
C LYS A 56 -3.88 -14.45 9.61
N CYS A 57 -4.36 -15.53 9.02
CA CYS A 57 -3.60 -16.32 8.05
C CYS A 57 -3.29 -15.47 6.80
N ALA A 58 -4.28 -14.80 6.22
CA ALA A 58 -4.07 -13.98 5.01
C ALA A 58 -3.02 -12.87 5.24
N LYS A 59 -3.06 -12.24 6.42
CA LYS A 59 -2.01 -11.31 6.85
C LYS A 59 -0.62 -11.93 6.90
N ALA A 60 -0.50 -13.16 7.38
CA ALA A 60 0.78 -13.87 7.43
C ALA A 60 1.28 -14.17 6.01
N GLU A 61 0.41 -14.60 5.10
CA GLU A 61 0.76 -14.83 3.69
C GLU A 61 1.27 -13.55 3.01
N VAL A 62 0.64 -12.40 3.27
CA VAL A 62 1.12 -11.10 2.76
C VAL A 62 2.49 -10.75 3.34
N SER A 63 2.71 -10.95 4.64
CA SER A 63 4.02 -10.73 5.27
C SER A 63 5.09 -11.64 4.69
N HIS A 64 4.83 -12.96 4.59
CA HIS A 64 5.76 -13.92 3.98
C HIS A 64 6.10 -13.55 2.53
N TRP A 65 5.10 -13.12 1.75
CA TRP A 65 5.32 -12.67 0.38
C TRP A 65 6.22 -11.43 0.30
N ILE A 66 6.09 -10.48 1.23
CA ILE A 66 6.98 -9.30 1.29
C ILE A 66 8.38 -9.70 1.75
N GLU A 67 8.49 -10.56 2.77
CA GLU A 67 9.76 -11.03 3.33
C GLU A 67 10.57 -11.89 2.35
N ALA A 68 9.90 -12.60 1.43
CA ALA A 68 10.53 -13.42 0.39
C ALA A 68 11.21 -12.59 -0.73
N ALA A 69 11.23 -11.27 -0.63
CA ALA A 69 11.89 -10.37 -1.57
C ALA A 69 12.96 -9.53 -0.88
N ASP A 70 13.92 -9.04 -1.67
CA ASP A 70 14.97 -8.13 -1.22
C ASP A 70 15.02 -6.85 -2.07
N GLY A 71 15.81 -5.88 -1.58
CA GLY A 71 16.10 -4.63 -2.28
C GLY A 71 14.87 -3.94 -2.86
N ARG A 72 14.88 -3.73 -4.17
CA ARG A 72 13.82 -3.04 -4.91
C ARG A 72 12.53 -3.87 -4.97
N ASP A 73 12.63 -5.19 -5.13
CA ASP A 73 11.45 -6.06 -5.19
C ASP A 73 10.67 -6.03 -3.87
N ARG A 74 11.37 -6.01 -2.73
CA ARG A 74 10.72 -5.85 -1.43
C ARG A 74 9.95 -4.53 -1.30
N LEU A 75 10.52 -3.42 -1.76
CA LEU A 75 9.86 -2.11 -1.76
C LEU A 75 8.62 -2.12 -2.66
N MET A 76 8.70 -2.77 -3.83
CA MET A 76 7.56 -2.95 -4.73
C MET A 76 6.43 -3.75 -4.07
N ARG A 77 6.75 -4.90 -3.47
CA ARG A 77 5.76 -5.75 -2.80
C ARG A 77 5.07 -5.03 -1.65
N LEU A 78 5.84 -4.31 -0.85
CA LEU A 78 5.33 -3.48 0.24
C LEU A 78 4.35 -2.40 -0.27
N TRP A 79 4.71 -1.69 -1.35
CA TRP A 79 3.87 -0.63 -1.92
C TRP A 79 2.58 -1.17 -2.52
N ALA A 80 2.67 -2.26 -3.28
CA ALA A 80 1.54 -2.88 -3.93
C ALA A 80 0.57 -3.53 -2.91
N ALA A 81 1.09 -4.14 -1.85
CA ALA A 81 0.28 -4.61 -0.73
C ALA A 81 -0.38 -3.44 0.02
N TYR A 82 0.32 -2.34 0.25
CA TYR A 82 -0.27 -1.18 0.95
C TYR A 82 -1.51 -0.63 0.24
N TYR A 83 -1.41 -0.44 -1.07
CA TYR A 83 -2.49 0.12 -1.88
C TYR A 83 -3.74 -0.76 -1.86
N GLN A 84 -3.60 -2.08 -2.01
CA GLN A 84 -4.76 -2.99 -1.95
C GLN A 84 -5.37 -3.12 -0.56
N GLY A 85 -4.53 -3.15 0.48
CA GLY A 85 -5.00 -3.24 1.86
C GLY A 85 -5.59 -1.94 2.39
N SER A 86 -5.55 -0.84 1.63
CA SER A 86 -5.98 0.49 2.06
C SER A 86 -6.81 1.19 0.95
N PRO A 87 -8.14 1.01 0.93
CA PRO A 87 -9.03 1.59 -0.09
C PRO A 87 -9.15 3.13 -0.03
N LYS A 88 -8.34 3.80 0.80
CA LYS A 88 -8.32 5.26 0.96
C LYS A 88 -7.22 5.94 0.13
N GLU A 89 -6.30 5.18 -0.44
CA GLU A 89 -5.25 5.74 -1.29
C GLU A 89 -5.79 5.97 -2.69
N THR A 90 -5.55 7.16 -3.23
CA THR A 90 -5.89 7.48 -4.62
C THR A 90 -4.84 6.90 -5.57
N ASP A 91 -5.22 6.70 -6.82
CA ASP A 91 -4.30 6.29 -7.88
C ASP A 91 -3.11 7.28 -7.99
N ASP A 92 -3.35 8.58 -7.84
CA ASP A 92 -2.30 9.60 -7.86
C ASP A 92 -1.30 9.45 -6.70
N ALA A 93 -1.79 9.18 -5.48
CA ALA A 93 -0.92 8.93 -4.33
C ALA A 93 -0.10 7.64 -4.52
N PHE A 94 -0.69 6.64 -5.16
CA PHE A 94 -0.04 5.40 -5.54
C PHE A 94 1.11 5.61 -6.54
N TYR A 95 0.87 6.34 -7.64
CA TYR A 95 1.90 6.62 -8.64
C TYR A 95 3.03 7.48 -8.08
N ALA A 96 2.71 8.51 -7.29
CA ALA A 96 3.70 9.37 -6.65
C ALA A 96 4.62 8.61 -5.68
N GLY A 97 4.07 7.65 -4.92
CA GLY A 97 4.89 6.83 -4.02
C GLY A 97 5.73 5.78 -4.72
N ALA A 98 5.23 5.22 -5.84
CA ALA A 98 6.01 4.30 -6.66
C ALA A 98 7.23 5.00 -7.29
N GLU A 99 7.04 6.20 -7.82
CA GLU A 99 8.12 7.03 -8.35
C GLU A 99 9.15 7.39 -7.25
N ALA A 100 8.67 7.76 -6.05
CA ALA A 100 9.54 8.11 -4.92
C ALA A 100 10.45 6.96 -4.44
N VAL A 101 10.08 5.70 -4.67
CA VAL A 101 10.91 4.52 -4.35
C VAL A 101 11.66 3.95 -5.57
N GLY A 102 11.72 4.73 -6.66
CA GLY A 102 12.49 4.41 -7.87
C GLY A 102 11.86 3.35 -8.76
N LEU A 103 10.53 3.20 -8.71
CA LEU A 103 9.80 2.31 -9.61
C LEU A 103 9.44 3.06 -10.88
N ASP A 104 9.90 2.54 -12.02
CA ASP A 104 9.40 3.01 -13.30
C ASP A 104 7.96 2.52 -13.53
N ALA A 105 7.26 3.19 -14.45
CA ALA A 105 5.86 2.91 -14.74
C ALA A 105 5.60 1.48 -15.25
N ASN A 106 6.59 0.81 -15.85
CA ASN A 106 6.43 -0.54 -16.39
C ASN A 106 6.56 -1.60 -15.28
N ALA A 107 7.53 -1.43 -14.38
CA ALA A 107 7.68 -2.26 -13.18
C ALA A 107 6.43 -2.16 -12.29
N LEU A 108 5.89 -0.94 -12.16
CA LEU A 108 4.66 -0.70 -11.41
C LEU A 108 3.44 -1.38 -12.05
N LYS A 109 3.29 -1.29 -13.38
CA LYS A 109 2.23 -1.98 -14.12
C LYS A 109 2.31 -3.50 -13.95
N GLY A 110 3.50 -4.10 -14.04
CA GLY A 110 3.68 -5.55 -13.86
C GLY A 110 3.25 -6.05 -12.48
N LEU A 111 3.56 -5.29 -11.42
CA LEU A 111 3.12 -5.64 -10.06
C LEU A 111 1.65 -5.39 -9.81
N LEU A 112 1.11 -4.29 -10.33
CA LEU A 112 -0.33 -4.05 -10.30
C LEU A 112 -1.06 -5.22 -10.96
N VAL A 113 -0.61 -5.70 -12.12
CA VAL A 113 -1.22 -6.86 -12.77
C VAL A 113 -1.18 -8.11 -11.88
N THR A 114 -0.05 -8.35 -11.20
CA THR A 114 0.15 -9.57 -10.38
C THR A 114 -0.65 -9.58 -9.07
N LEU A 115 -1.10 -8.42 -8.58
CA LEU A 115 -1.86 -8.28 -7.35
C LEU A 115 -3.31 -7.89 -7.57
N TYR A 116 -3.58 -6.97 -8.51
CA TYR A 116 -4.92 -6.44 -8.80
C TYR A 116 -5.84 -7.47 -9.42
N PHE A 117 -5.29 -8.43 -10.15
CA PHE A 117 -6.08 -9.50 -10.76
C PHE A 117 -6.21 -10.76 -9.91
N ASP A 118 -5.43 -10.89 -8.84
CA ASP A 118 -5.51 -12.07 -7.97
C ASP A 118 -5.12 -11.79 -6.50
N PRO A 119 -5.95 -11.03 -5.75
CA PRO A 119 -5.84 -10.99 -4.29
C PRO A 119 -6.23 -12.33 -3.65
N GLY A 120 -6.91 -13.22 -4.39
CA GLY A 120 -7.35 -14.54 -3.96
C GLY A 120 -6.19 -15.45 -3.56
N LYS A 121 -5.02 -15.31 -4.20
CA LYS A 121 -3.81 -16.08 -3.85
C LYS A 121 -3.37 -15.97 -2.39
N PHE A 122 -3.67 -14.88 -1.68
CA PHE A 122 -3.35 -14.74 -0.25
C PHE A 122 -4.43 -15.34 0.66
N TYR A 123 -5.61 -15.60 0.09
CA TYR A 123 -6.77 -16.15 0.76
C TYR A 123 -6.87 -17.67 0.58
N GLU A 124 -6.41 -18.19 -0.56
CA GLU A 124 -6.41 -19.63 -0.89
C GLU A 124 -5.70 -20.51 0.14
N PRO A 125 -4.49 -20.17 0.64
CA PRO A 125 -3.81 -20.98 1.67
C PRO A 125 -4.56 -21.02 3.02
N CYS A 126 -5.51 -20.10 3.20
CA CYS A 126 -6.14 -19.84 4.50
C CYS A 126 -7.54 -20.43 4.65
N VAL A 127 -8.08 -21.06 3.61
CA VAL A 127 -9.45 -21.63 3.61
C VAL A 127 -9.67 -22.56 4.81
N ASP A 128 -8.67 -23.38 5.16
CA ASP A 128 -8.77 -24.32 6.29
C ASP A 128 -8.50 -23.68 7.66
N ALA A 129 -7.87 -22.50 7.71
CA ALA A 129 -7.69 -21.74 8.96
C ALA A 129 -9.01 -21.21 9.55
N SER A 130 -10.13 -21.38 8.83
CA SER A 130 -11.48 -20.94 9.21
C SER A 130 -12.39 -22.05 9.74
N ARG A 131 -11.96 -23.33 9.67
CA ARG A 131 -12.68 -24.50 10.19
C ARG A 131 -12.48 -24.67 11.69
#